data_AF-A0A962LJ54-F1
#
_entry.id   AF-A0A962LJ54-F1
#
_cell.length_a   1.000
_cell.length_b   1.000
_cell.length_c   1.000
_cell.angle_alpha   90.00
_cell.angle_beta   90.00
_cell.angle_gamma   90.00
#
_symmetry.space_group_name_H-M   'P 1'
#
loop_
_entity.id
_entity.type
_entity.pdbx_description
1 polymer ?
#
loop_
_entity_poly.entity_id
_entity_poly.type
_entity_poly.pdbx_seq_one_letter_code
_entity_poly.pdbx_strand_id
1 'polypeptide(L)'
;QGRAPQALLQTYDSERQHGASENILNSTRATDFMTPKNHITRVFRDTVLELARTYPFARALVNSGRLSKPCTYESSPLNTPDSDDFKPGMRPGSPCTDAPVEGGNGSGWLLNHLGNHFSVLLKGEFDGAGLAELAEMTTALAPLAGDIRIIRVDAAPEDGTATVHLADKKGVLAERYDLRESAVYLIRPDQHIAARWRHLDADKISRALRRAMGAELPPEQAA
;
A
#
# COMPACT_ATOMS: atom_id res chain seq x y z
N GLN A 1 0.29 -17.60 16.16
CA GLN A 1 -0.94 -18.13 15.54
C GLN A 1 -0.68 -19.30 14.57
N GLY A 2 0.58 -19.57 14.15
CA GLY A 2 0.87 -20.71 13.26
C GLY A 2 0.29 -20.59 11.85
N ARG A 3 -0.09 -19.37 11.45
CA ARG A 3 -0.87 -19.06 10.25
C ARG A 3 -0.02 -18.69 9.03
N ALA A 4 1.27 -18.51 9.22
CA ALA A 4 2.23 -18.14 8.17
C ALA A 4 3.57 -18.86 8.42
N PRO A 5 4.36 -19.13 7.37
CA PRO A 5 5.67 -19.75 7.51
C PRO A 5 6.65 -18.82 8.25
N GLN A 6 7.64 -19.41 8.91
CA GLN A 6 8.68 -18.68 9.64
C GLN A 6 9.48 -17.74 8.73
N ALA A 7 9.64 -18.08 7.44
CA ALA A 7 10.27 -17.23 6.44
C ALA A 7 9.59 -15.86 6.28
N LEU A 8 8.30 -15.72 6.65
CA LEU A 8 7.63 -14.41 6.69
C LEU A 8 8.27 -13.45 7.70
N LEU A 9 8.89 -13.96 8.77
CA LEU A 9 9.63 -13.09 9.71
C LEU A 9 10.88 -12.49 9.08
N GLN A 10 11.49 -13.17 8.09
CA GLN A 10 12.64 -12.64 7.37
C GLN A 10 12.24 -11.49 6.45
N THR A 11 11.00 -11.47 5.94
CA THR A 11 10.53 -10.34 5.14
C THR A 11 10.45 -9.06 5.98
N TYR A 12 10.09 -9.16 7.28
CA TYR A 12 10.15 -8.02 8.19
C TYR A 12 11.55 -7.40 8.24
N ASP A 13 12.61 -8.21 8.35
CA ASP A 13 13.98 -7.71 8.38
C ASP A 13 14.33 -6.99 7.08
N SER A 14 14.07 -7.61 5.93
CA SER A 14 14.35 -6.99 4.62
C SER A 14 13.58 -5.68 4.38
N GLU A 15 12.29 -5.63 4.73
CA GLU A 15 11.44 -4.45 4.57
C GLU A 15 11.87 -3.32 5.53
N ARG A 16 12.21 -3.66 6.79
CA ARG A 16 12.64 -2.67 7.79
C ARG A 16 14.05 -2.17 7.58
N GLN A 17 14.98 -3.01 7.11
CA GLN A 17 16.33 -2.57 6.73
C GLN A 17 16.29 -1.59 5.56
N HIS A 18 15.39 -1.79 4.59
CA HIS A 18 15.15 -0.83 3.53
C HIS A 18 14.73 0.53 4.08
N GLY A 19 13.70 0.55 4.94
CA GLY A 19 13.25 1.80 5.55
C GLY A 19 14.28 2.46 6.47
N ALA A 20 15.08 1.68 7.19
CA ALA A 20 16.20 2.20 7.98
C ALA A 20 17.27 2.86 7.09
N SER A 21 17.61 2.24 5.95
CA SER A 21 18.56 2.77 4.98
C SER A 21 18.08 4.09 4.38
N GLU A 22 16.80 4.19 4.01
CA GLU A 22 16.20 5.45 3.54
C GLU A 22 16.25 6.55 4.60
N ASN A 23 15.92 6.22 5.86
CA ASN A 23 15.96 7.17 6.96
C ASN A 23 17.38 7.64 7.29
N ILE A 24 18.36 6.75 7.26
CA ILE A 24 19.78 7.10 7.42
C ILE A 24 20.20 8.04 6.31
N LEU A 25 19.91 7.70 5.04
CA LEU A 25 20.25 8.53 3.88
C LEU A 25 19.66 9.95 4.00
N ASN A 26 18.37 10.05 4.34
CA ASN A 26 17.67 11.33 4.50
C ASN A 26 18.25 12.14 5.67
N SER A 27 18.56 11.48 6.79
CA SER A 27 19.16 12.12 7.97
C SER A 27 20.58 12.62 7.72
N THR A 28 21.40 11.83 7.02
CA THR A 28 22.76 12.21 6.63
C THR A 28 22.72 13.43 5.72
N ARG A 29 21.87 13.42 4.68
CA ARG A 29 21.74 14.56 3.76
C ARG A 29 21.26 15.82 4.47
N ALA A 30 20.27 15.71 5.36
CA ALA A 30 19.79 16.85 6.14
C ALA A 30 20.89 17.41 7.06
N THR A 31 21.64 16.53 7.72
CA THR A 31 22.75 16.92 8.61
C THR A 31 23.87 17.60 7.83
N ASP A 32 24.27 17.03 6.69
CA ASP A 32 25.33 17.61 5.84
C ASP A 32 24.89 18.95 5.23
N PHE A 33 23.60 19.11 4.94
CA PHE A 33 23.03 20.37 4.46
C PHE A 33 22.96 21.43 5.59
N MET A 34 22.59 21.06 6.81
CA MET A 34 22.53 21.99 7.95
C MET A 34 23.92 22.39 8.45
N THR A 35 24.84 21.43 8.54
CA THR A 35 26.18 21.60 9.09
C THR A 35 27.25 21.15 8.09
N PRO A 36 27.62 22.00 7.11
CA PRO A 36 28.63 21.66 6.11
C PRO A 36 29.99 21.37 6.74
N LYS A 37 30.56 20.21 6.41
CA LYS A 37 31.82 19.70 6.99
C LYS A 37 33.08 20.22 6.30
N ASN A 38 32.96 20.77 5.10
CA ASN A 38 34.08 21.30 4.32
C ASN A 38 33.64 22.44 3.39
N HIS A 39 34.60 23.06 2.70
CA HIS A 39 34.34 24.18 1.77
C HIS A 39 33.35 23.81 0.65
N ILE A 40 33.51 22.64 0.03
CA ILE A 40 32.71 22.21 -1.12
C ILE A 40 31.24 22.04 -0.73
N THR A 41 30.98 21.38 0.41
CA THR A 41 29.61 21.18 0.94
C THR A 41 28.94 22.50 1.34
N ARG A 42 29.73 23.49 1.80
CA ARG A 42 29.23 24.84 2.11
C ARG A 42 28.81 25.58 0.84
N VAL A 43 29.66 25.58 -0.19
CA VAL A 43 29.34 26.17 -1.50
C VAL A 43 28.08 25.53 -2.07
N PHE A 44 27.98 24.20 -2.06
CA PHE A 44 26.78 23.50 -2.52
C PHE A 44 25.51 23.97 -1.80
N ARG A 45 25.51 24.00 -0.46
CA ARG A 45 24.38 24.45 0.34
C ARG A 45 23.98 25.88 -0.01
N ASP A 46 24.95 26.80 -0.04
CA ASP A 46 24.68 28.22 -0.26
C ASP A 46 24.12 28.46 -1.67
N THR A 47 24.66 27.79 -2.69
CA THR A 47 24.11 27.81 -4.06
C THR A 47 22.69 27.21 -4.13
N VAL A 48 22.43 26.10 -3.44
CA VAL A 48 21.08 25.52 -3.38
C VAL A 48 20.09 26.49 -2.73
N LEU A 49 20.47 27.17 -1.65
CA LEU A 49 19.61 28.16 -0.97
C LEU A 49 19.33 29.37 -1.87
N GLU A 50 20.32 29.85 -2.61
CA GLU A 50 20.14 30.93 -3.60
C GLU A 50 19.15 30.52 -4.69
N LEU A 51 19.38 29.35 -5.31
CA LEU A 51 18.52 28.84 -6.38
C LEU A 51 17.10 28.51 -5.91
N ALA A 52 16.93 28.00 -4.68
CA ALA A 52 15.64 27.60 -4.14
C ALA A 52 14.63 28.75 -4.03
N ARG A 53 15.10 30.01 -4.00
CA ARG A 53 14.23 31.19 -4.05
C ARG A 53 13.38 31.20 -5.33
N THR A 54 14.04 30.94 -6.46
CA THR A 54 13.44 31.11 -7.80
C THR A 54 13.03 29.78 -8.43
N TYR A 55 13.79 28.71 -8.19
CA TYR A 55 13.65 27.45 -8.92
C TYR A 55 13.07 26.32 -8.04
N PRO A 56 11.92 25.73 -8.42
CA PRO A 56 11.28 24.67 -7.64
C PRO A 56 12.15 23.42 -7.40
N PHE A 57 12.99 23.03 -8.35
CA PHE A 57 13.84 21.84 -8.20
C PHE A 57 14.84 21.98 -7.03
N ALA A 58 15.39 23.19 -6.83
CA ALA A 58 16.35 23.44 -5.75
C ALA A 58 15.69 23.37 -4.37
N ARG A 59 14.39 23.63 -4.25
CA ARG A 59 13.63 23.46 -3.00
C ARG A 59 13.57 21.98 -2.55
N ALA A 60 13.60 21.06 -3.51
CA ALA A 60 13.69 19.62 -3.21
C ALA A 60 15.07 19.23 -2.68
N LEU A 61 16.12 19.97 -3.02
CA LEU A 61 17.48 19.74 -2.49
C LEU A 61 17.65 20.28 -1.07
N VAL A 62 16.92 21.33 -0.69
CA VAL A 62 16.83 21.82 0.70
C VAL A 62 16.15 20.79 1.59
N ASN A 63 15.07 20.17 1.10
CA ASN A 63 14.32 19.15 1.81
C ASN A 63 14.69 17.76 1.27
N SER A 64 15.82 17.24 1.73
CA SER A 64 16.46 16.01 1.24
C SER A 64 15.69 14.69 1.47
N GLY A 65 14.39 14.77 1.78
CA GLY A 65 13.52 13.66 2.14
C GLY A 65 12.64 14.01 3.34
N ARG A 66 11.82 13.05 3.78
CA ARG A 66 11.06 13.16 5.03
C ARG A 66 11.15 11.85 5.78
N LEU A 67 11.59 11.89 7.03
CA LEU A 67 11.62 10.72 7.92
C LEU A 67 10.22 10.23 8.29
N SER A 68 9.20 11.07 8.08
CA SER A 68 7.80 10.76 8.34
C SER A 68 7.06 10.16 7.14
N LYS A 69 7.71 10.00 5.98
CA LYS A 69 7.09 9.34 4.83
C LYS A 69 7.23 7.82 5.00
N PRO A 70 6.12 7.06 4.92
CA PRO A 70 6.22 5.61 4.92
C PRO A 70 6.94 5.11 3.67
N CYS A 71 7.75 4.07 3.84
CA CYS A 71 8.59 3.47 2.81
C CYS A 71 7.74 2.69 1.80
N THR A 72 8.21 2.58 0.57
CA THR A 72 7.59 1.73 -0.46
C THR A 72 8.41 0.45 -0.58
N TYR A 73 7.83 -0.70 -0.25
CA TYR A 73 8.52 -2.00 -0.29
C TYR A 73 8.48 -2.61 -1.69
N GLU A 74 8.98 -1.91 -2.69
CA GLU A 74 8.83 -2.28 -4.11
C GLU A 74 9.33 -3.70 -4.43
N SER A 75 10.46 -4.11 -3.83
CA SER A 75 11.08 -5.42 -4.05
C SER A 75 10.62 -6.51 -3.06
N SER A 76 9.58 -6.26 -2.25
CA SER A 76 9.11 -7.27 -1.30
C SER A 76 8.58 -8.50 -2.04
N PRO A 77 8.99 -9.72 -1.66
CA PRO A 77 8.49 -10.95 -2.27
C PRO A 77 6.99 -11.18 -1.99
N LEU A 78 6.42 -10.43 -1.05
CA LEU A 78 5.00 -10.45 -0.69
C LEU A 78 4.12 -9.71 -1.70
N ASN A 79 4.73 -8.90 -2.58
CA ASN A 79 4.00 -8.17 -3.61
C ASN A 79 3.77 -9.04 -4.84
N THR A 80 2.56 -8.99 -5.38
CA THR A 80 2.28 -9.53 -6.72
C THR A 80 2.51 -8.42 -7.74
N PRO A 81 3.38 -8.61 -8.75
CA PRO A 81 3.60 -7.61 -9.79
C PRO A 81 2.32 -7.26 -10.54
N ASP A 82 2.23 -6.01 -11.01
CA ASP A 82 1.12 -5.57 -11.86
C ASP A 82 1.07 -6.37 -13.17
N SER A 83 -0.13 -6.83 -13.54
CA SER A 83 -0.42 -7.43 -14.85
C SER A 83 -1.19 -6.50 -15.80
N ASP A 84 -1.80 -5.45 -15.25
CA ASP A 84 -2.67 -4.52 -15.96
C ASP A 84 -2.08 -3.10 -15.93
N ASP A 85 -2.57 -2.22 -16.81
CA ASP A 85 -2.13 -0.83 -16.86
C ASP A 85 -2.75 0.02 -15.73
N PHE A 86 -1.88 0.68 -14.96
CA PHE A 86 -2.22 1.58 -13.87
C PHE A 86 -1.32 2.81 -13.87
N LYS A 87 -1.82 3.93 -13.35
CA LYS A 87 -0.96 5.06 -13.01
C LYS A 87 0.17 4.60 -12.06
N PRO A 88 1.36 5.25 -12.08
CA PRO A 88 2.50 4.85 -11.25
C PRO A 88 2.30 4.93 -9.72
N GLY A 89 1.27 5.67 -9.27
CA GLY A 89 0.90 5.74 -7.85
C GLY A 89 0.21 4.48 -7.36
N MET A 90 0.27 4.24 -6.04
CA MET A 90 -0.40 3.09 -5.39
C MET A 90 -0.04 1.73 -6.03
N ARG A 91 1.20 1.57 -6.48
CA ARG A 91 1.73 0.30 -7.00
C ARG A 91 1.96 -0.72 -5.87
N PRO A 92 2.07 -2.02 -6.15
CA PRO A 92 2.42 -3.03 -5.15
C PRO A 92 3.66 -2.62 -4.33
N GLY A 93 3.59 -2.81 -3.01
CA GLY A 93 4.57 -2.35 -2.04
C GLY A 93 4.37 -0.90 -1.56
N SER A 94 3.46 -0.12 -2.16
CA SER A 94 3.18 1.24 -1.70
C SER A 94 2.37 1.23 -0.39
N PRO A 95 2.66 2.13 0.55
CA PRO A 95 1.76 2.38 1.67
C PRO A 95 0.47 3.02 1.13
N CYS A 96 -0.67 2.60 1.66
CA CYS A 96 -1.97 3.16 1.30
C CYS A 96 -1.98 4.66 1.60
N THR A 97 -2.25 5.46 0.58
CA THR A 97 -2.53 6.88 0.79
C THR A 97 -3.97 7.02 1.25
N ASP A 98 -4.20 7.79 2.30
CA ASP A 98 -5.56 7.98 2.81
C ASP A 98 -6.48 8.64 1.77
N ALA A 99 -7.78 8.64 1.99
CA ALA A 99 -8.73 9.41 1.18
C ALA A 99 -10.01 9.67 1.98
N PRO A 100 -10.64 10.86 1.83
CA PRO A 100 -11.94 11.11 2.43
C PRO A 100 -12.99 10.19 1.79
N VAL A 101 -13.74 9.49 2.62
CA VAL A 101 -14.81 8.57 2.21
C VAL A 101 -16.02 8.75 3.12
N GLU A 102 -17.20 8.34 2.67
CA GLU A 102 -18.40 8.26 3.51
C GLU A 102 -18.82 6.80 3.69
N GLY A 103 -19.03 6.36 4.92
CA GLY A 103 -19.48 5.00 5.24
C GLY A 103 -20.73 5.00 6.13
N GLY A 104 -21.09 3.82 6.64
CA GLY A 104 -22.27 3.64 7.51
C GLY A 104 -22.24 4.44 8.83
N ASN A 105 -21.07 4.97 9.22
CA ASN A 105 -20.88 5.84 10.39
C ASN A 105 -20.69 7.33 10.04
N GLY A 106 -20.90 7.73 8.78
CA GLY A 106 -20.75 9.10 8.30
C GLY A 106 -19.45 9.35 7.52
N SER A 107 -19.06 10.62 7.39
CA SER A 107 -17.81 11.00 6.72
C SER A 107 -16.58 10.61 7.54
N GLY A 108 -15.59 10.04 6.88
CA GLY A 108 -14.37 9.54 7.48
C GLY A 108 -13.22 9.45 6.47
N TRP A 109 -12.25 8.59 6.79
CA TRP A 109 -10.99 8.43 6.08
C TRP A 109 -10.76 6.94 5.78
N LEU A 110 -10.33 6.60 4.57
CA LEU A 110 -10.13 5.23 4.08
C LEU A 110 -9.33 4.37 5.07
N LEU A 111 -8.22 4.89 5.60
CA LEU A 111 -7.34 4.09 6.45
C LEU A 111 -8.02 3.57 7.72
N ASN A 112 -9.04 4.27 8.23
CA ASN A 112 -9.84 3.84 9.37
C ASN A 112 -10.70 2.60 9.07
N HIS A 113 -10.96 2.33 7.78
CA HIS A 113 -11.74 1.18 7.32
C HIS A 113 -10.89 -0.04 6.96
N LEU A 114 -9.57 0.11 6.78
CA LEU A 114 -8.66 -1.01 6.47
C LEU A 114 -8.31 -1.84 7.73
N GLY A 115 -8.05 -1.16 8.85
CA GLY A 115 -7.72 -1.83 10.11
C GLY A 115 -6.44 -2.67 10.05
N ASN A 116 -6.39 -3.76 10.82
CA ASN A 116 -5.28 -4.72 10.92
C ASN A 116 -5.62 -6.06 10.24
N HIS A 117 -6.30 -5.98 9.09
CA HIS A 117 -6.82 -7.12 8.34
C HIS A 117 -6.32 -7.06 6.90
N PHE A 118 -6.30 -8.21 6.22
CA PHE A 118 -6.26 -8.18 4.76
C PHE A 118 -7.56 -7.56 4.26
N SER A 119 -7.46 -6.65 3.29
CA SER A 119 -8.62 -5.98 2.71
C SER A 119 -8.62 -6.10 1.19
N VAL A 120 -9.78 -6.43 0.62
CA VAL A 120 -10.03 -6.38 -0.82
C VAL A 120 -10.88 -5.14 -1.08
N LEU A 121 -10.27 -4.11 -1.68
CA LEU A 121 -10.94 -2.87 -2.06
C LEU A 121 -11.40 -2.97 -3.52
N LEU A 122 -12.69 -2.78 -3.75
CA LEU A 122 -13.37 -2.94 -5.02
C LEU A 122 -14.08 -1.63 -5.39
N LYS A 123 -14.13 -1.29 -6.67
CA LYS A 123 -15.02 -0.24 -7.17
C LYS A 123 -15.90 -0.74 -8.31
N GLY A 124 -17.16 -0.33 -8.27
CA GLY A 124 -18.14 -0.60 -9.30
C GLY A 124 -19.10 -1.73 -8.94
N GLU A 125 -20.00 -1.99 -9.88
CA GLU A 125 -20.97 -3.06 -9.79
C GLU A 125 -20.34 -4.37 -10.27
N PHE A 126 -20.48 -5.41 -9.46
CA PHE A 126 -20.06 -6.77 -9.77
C PHE A 126 -21.31 -7.64 -9.76
N ASP A 127 -21.35 -8.66 -10.63
CA ASP A 127 -22.47 -9.59 -10.59
C ASP A 127 -22.47 -10.40 -9.29
N GLY A 128 -23.66 -10.92 -8.94
CA GLY A 128 -23.81 -11.71 -7.71
C GLY A 128 -22.95 -12.98 -7.72
N ALA A 129 -22.61 -13.51 -8.91
CA ALA A 129 -21.73 -14.67 -9.05
C ALA A 129 -20.30 -14.35 -8.64
N GLY A 130 -19.68 -13.29 -9.17
CA GLY A 130 -18.31 -12.90 -8.82
C GLY A 130 -18.18 -12.49 -7.35
N LEU A 131 -19.19 -11.84 -6.78
CA LEU A 131 -19.21 -11.53 -5.35
C LEU A 131 -19.36 -12.78 -4.47
N ALA A 132 -20.17 -13.76 -4.90
CA ALA A 132 -20.29 -15.03 -4.21
C ALA A 132 -18.97 -15.82 -4.25
N GLU A 133 -18.31 -15.91 -5.41
CA GLU A 133 -17.00 -16.54 -5.55
C GLU A 133 -15.95 -15.88 -4.64
N LEU A 134 -15.95 -14.55 -4.56
CA LEU A 134 -15.06 -13.82 -3.66
C LEU A 134 -15.36 -14.14 -2.18
N ALA A 135 -16.64 -14.19 -1.80
CA ALA A 135 -17.06 -14.53 -0.44
C ALA A 135 -16.69 -15.97 -0.05
N GLU A 136 -16.87 -16.93 -0.96
CA GLU A 136 -16.43 -18.31 -0.77
C GLU A 136 -14.90 -18.40 -0.62
N MET A 137 -14.16 -17.72 -1.50
CA MET A 137 -12.69 -17.69 -1.47
C MET A 137 -12.16 -17.09 -0.17
N THR A 138 -12.72 -15.96 0.29
CA THR A 138 -12.32 -15.33 1.56
C THR A 138 -12.65 -16.22 2.75
N THR A 139 -13.80 -16.89 2.75
CA THR A 139 -14.19 -17.84 3.80
C THR A 139 -13.24 -19.04 3.85
N ALA A 140 -12.86 -19.59 2.69
CA ALA A 140 -11.91 -20.69 2.59
C ALA A 140 -10.50 -20.31 3.10
N LEU A 141 -10.10 -19.05 2.96
CA LEU A 141 -8.79 -18.56 3.42
C LEU A 141 -8.80 -17.96 4.83
N ALA A 142 -9.96 -17.71 5.43
CA ALA A 142 -10.08 -17.16 6.79
C ALA A 142 -9.29 -17.96 7.87
N PRO A 143 -9.19 -19.30 7.83
CA PRO A 143 -8.36 -20.05 8.80
C PRO A 143 -6.87 -19.68 8.74
N LEU A 144 -6.38 -19.25 7.57
CA LEU A 144 -4.99 -18.89 7.31
C LEU A 144 -4.77 -17.39 7.44
N ALA A 145 -5.57 -16.57 6.75
CA ALA A 145 -5.39 -15.12 6.66
C ALA A 145 -6.02 -14.35 7.84
N GLY A 146 -6.85 -15.00 8.66
CA GLY A 146 -7.75 -14.31 9.59
C GLY A 146 -8.91 -13.65 8.84
N ASP A 147 -9.58 -12.69 9.49
CA ASP A 147 -10.69 -11.97 8.87
C ASP A 147 -10.18 -11.16 7.67
N ILE A 148 -10.72 -11.46 6.49
CA ILE A 148 -10.47 -10.70 5.26
C ILE A 148 -11.67 -9.76 5.06
N ARG A 149 -11.41 -8.46 4.95
CA ARG A 149 -12.44 -7.45 4.79
C ARG A 149 -12.68 -7.14 3.32
N ILE A 150 -13.92 -7.21 2.87
CA ILE A 150 -14.30 -6.77 1.53
C ILE A 150 -14.86 -5.35 1.64
N ILE A 151 -14.25 -4.41 0.92
CA ILE A 151 -14.63 -3.00 0.89
C ILE A 151 -15.08 -2.64 -0.51
N ARG A 152 -16.34 -2.23 -0.67
CA ARG A 152 -16.92 -1.80 -1.94
C ARG A 152 -17.08 -0.28 -1.95
N VAL A 153 -16.54 0.36 -2.98
CA VAL A 153 -16.60 1.81 -3.19
C VAL A 153 -17.64 2.14 -4.26
N ASP A 154 -18.51 3.09 -3.95
CA ASP A 154 -19.58 3.60 -4.82
C ASP A 154 -20.57 2.53 -5.33
N ALA A 155 -20.71 1.44 -4.58
CA ALA A 155 -21.67 0.37 -4.86
C ALA A 155 -22.87 0.41 -3.91
N ALA A 156 -24.03 -0.05 -4.38
CA ALA A 156 -25.21 -0.17 -3.53
C ALA A 156 -24.95 -1.11 -2.33
N PRO A 157 -25.43 -0.79 -1.12
CA PRO A 157 -25.41 -1.74 -0.02
C PRO A 157 -26.27 -2.95 -0.37
N GLU A 158 -25.71 -4.14 -0.24
CA GLU A 158 -26.43 -5.40 -0.41
C GLU A 158 -26.63 -6.04 0.96
N ASP A 159 -27.87 -6.42 1.26
CA ASP A 159 -28.21 -7.09 2.51
C ASP A 159 -27.67 -8.53 2.50
N GLY A 160 -26.87 -8.88 3.52
CA GLY A 160 -26.51 -10.28 3.81
C GLY A 160 -25.03 -10.65 3.66
N THR A 161 -24.17 -9.77 3.12
CA THR A 161 -22.71 -9.97 3.11
C THR A 161 -22.02 -9.08 4.15
N ALA A 162 -20.99 -9.59 4.81
CA ALA A 162 -20.13 -8.81 5.72
C ALA A 162 -19.19 -7.86 4.95
N THR A 163 -19.76 -7.03 4.08
CA THR A 163 -19.08 -6.08 3.21
C THR A 163 -19.15 -4.68 3.79
N VAL A 164 -18.05 -3.94 3.73
CA VAL A 164 -18.01 -2.52 4.08
C VAL A 164 -18.29 -1.71 2.82
N HIS A 165 -19.33 -0.88 2.86
CA HIS A 165 -19.67 0.01 1.76
C HIS A 165 -19.19 1.42 2.07
N LEU A 166 -18.45 2.01 1.12
CA LEU A 166 -17.92 3.36 1.17
C LEU A 166 -18.35 4.15 -0.07
N ALA A 167 -18.48 5.46 0.05
CA ALA A 167 -18.71 6.37 -1.07
C ALA A 167 -17.56 7.36 -1.19
N ASP A 168 -17.03 7.54 -2.41
CA ASP A 168 -16.01 8.53 -2.75
C ASP A 168 -16.65 9.77 -3.37
N LYS A 169 -17.42 10.52 -2.57
CA LYS A 169 -18.16 11.71 -3.05
C LYS A 169 -17.27 12.80 -3.65
N LYS A 170 -16.00 12.84 -3.25
CA LYS A 170 -15.04 13.87 -3.70
C LYS A 170 -14.15 13.39 -4.85
N GLY A 171 -14.23 12.11 -5.25
CA GLY A 171 -13.38 11.51 -6.28
C GLY A 171 -11.90 11.38 -5.90
N VAL A 172 -11.55 11.61 -4.63
CA VAL A 172 -10.15 11.68 -4.19
C VAL A 172 -9.55 10.28 -4.07
N LEU A 173 -10.35 9.30 -3.64
CA LEU A 173 -9.93 7.90 -3.60
C LEU A 173 -9.70 7.39 -5.03
N ALA A 174 -10.65 7.68 -5.93
CA ALA A 174 -10.55 7.32 -7.34
C ALA A 174 -9.33 7.93 -8.02
N GLU A 175 -9.02 9.19 -7.75
CA GLU A 175 -7.83 9.84 -8.29
C GLU A 175 -6.53 9.21 -7.77
N ARG A 176 -6.41 9.04 -6.45
CA ARG A 176 -5.18 8.55 -5.79
C ARG A 176 -4.83 7.12 -6.16
N TYR A 177 -5.83 6.26 -6.26
CA TYR A 177 -5.65 4.84 -6.55
C TYR A 177 -5.89 4.50 -8.03
N ASP A 178 -6.15 5.49 -8.89
CA ASP A 178 -6.64 5.22 -10.25
C ASP A 178 -7.78 4.18 -10.20
N LEU A 179 -8.68 4.33 -9.23
CA LEU A 179 -9.75 3.39 -8.91
C LEU A 179 -10.86 3.60 -9.93
N ARG A 180 -10.72 2.91 -11.07
CA ARG A 180 -11.69 2.83 -12.15
C ARG A 180 -12.78 1.82 -11.82
N GLU A 181 -13.84 1.80 -12.63
CA GLU A 181 -14.84 0.72 -12.57
C GLU A 181 -14.15 -0.65 -12.70
N SER A 182 -14.61 -1.61 -11.90
CA SER A 182 -14.08 -2.97 -11.76
C SER A 182 -12.67 -3.09 -11.18
N ALA A 183 -12.03 -1.99 -10.77
CA ALA A 183 -10.70 -2.04 -10.17
C ALA A 183 -10.73 -2.77 -8.82
N VAL A 184 -9.70 -3.57 -8.58
CA VAL A 184 -9.52 -4.40 -7.40
C VAL A 184 -8.14 -4.15 -6.81
N TYR A 185 -8.08 -3.97 -5.50
CA TYR A 185 -6.86 -3.81 -4.74
C TYR A 185 -6.84 -4.81 -3.59
N LEU A 186 -5.74 -5.54 -3.44
CA LEU A 186 -5.44 -6.35 -2.25
C LEU A 186 -4.49 -5.57 -1.34
N ILE A 187 -4.91 -5.36 -0.10
CA ILE A 187 -4.20 -4.57 0.90
C ILE A 187 -3.86 -5.46 2.10
N ARG A 188 -2.62 -5.32 2.58
CA ARG A 188 -2.07 -6.04 3.74
C ARG A 188 -2.59 -5.44 5.07
N PRO A 189 -2.51 -6.20 6.19
CA PRO A 189 -2.81 -5.72 7.53
C PRO A 189 -1.99 -4.49 8.00
N ASP A 190 -0.81 -4.26 7.40
CA ASP A 190 0.05 -3.11 7.63
C ASP A 190 -0.21 -1.95 6.65
N GLN A 191 -1.35 -1.99 5.96
CA GLN A 191 -1.83 -0.97 5.03
C GLN A 191 -0.90 -0.75 3.83
N HIS A 192 -0.19 -1.78 3.39
CA HIS A 192 0.54 -1.77 2.11
C HIS A 192 -0.24 -2.50 1.02
N ILE A 193 -0.13 -2.02 -0.21
CA ILE A 193 -0.76 -2.64 -1.36
C ILE A 193 0.03 -3.90 -1.71
N ALA A 194 -0.59 -5.07 -1.64
CA ALA A 194 0.03 -6.33 -2.06
C ALA A 194 -0.13 -6.58 -3.56
N ALA A 195 -1.27 -6.22 -4.14
CA ALA A 195 -1.60 -6.46 -5.53
C ALA A 195 -2.76 -5.58 -6.00
N ARG A 196 -2.92 -5.42 -7.31
CA ARG A 196 -4.05 -4.72 -7.92
C ARG A 196 -4.37 -5.24 -9.32
N TRP A 197 -5.64 -5.13 -9.72
CA TRP A 197 -6.16 -5.58 -11.02
C TRP A 197 -7.28 -4.68 -11.52
N ARG A 198 -7.54 -4.74 -12.82
CA ARG A 198 -8.67 -4.02 -13.46
C ARG A 198 -9.98 -4.78 -13.45
N HIS A 199 -9.95 -6.06 -13.09
CA HIS A 199 -11.12 -6.92 -13.05
C HIS A 199 -11.04 -7.84 -11.84
N LEU A 200 -12.22 -8.22 -11.34
CA LEU A 200 -12.36 -9.20 -10.27
C LEU A 200 -12.05 -10.60 -10.82
N ASP A 201 -11.13 -11.27 -10.14
CA ASP A 201 -10.71 -12.64 -10.42
C ASP A 201 -10.32 -13.27 -9.07
N ALA A 202 -11.23 -14.09 -8.52
CA ALA A 202 -11.08 -14.68 -7.20
C ALA A 202 -9.81 -15.54 -7.09
N ASP A 203 -9.42 -16.22 -8.17
CA ASP A 203 -8.23 -17.07 -8.22
C ASP A 203 -6.94 -16.24 -8.16
N LYS A 204 -6.86 -15.13 -8.90
CA LYS A 204 -5.72 -14.20 -8.81
C LYS A 204 -5.59 -13.62 -7.41
N ILE A 205 -6.71 -13.20 -6.80
CA ILE A 205 -6.72 -12.67 -5.43
C ILE A 205 -6.27 -13.76 -4.44
N SER A 206 -6.78 -14.98 -4.59
CA SER A 206 -6.42 -16.13 -3.75
C SER A 206 -4.92 -16.44 -3.80
N ARG A 207 -4.30 -16.40 -5.00
CA ARG A 207 -2.85 -16.58 -5.17
C ARG A 207 -2.07 -15.42 -4.55
N ALA A 208 -2.46 -14.19 -4.81
CA ALA A 208 -1.80 -13.01 -4.26
C ALA A 208 -1.88 -12.96 -2.73
N LEU A 209 -3.00 -13.39 -2.14
CA LEU A 209 -3.15 -13.48 -0.68
C LEU A 209 -2.19 -14.53 -0.11
N ARG A 210 -2.11 -15.72 -0.70
CA ARG A 210 -1.13 -16.74 -0.28
C ARG A 210 0.31 -16.23 -0.38
N ARG A 211 0.65 -15.53 -1.47
CA ARG A 211 1.96 -14.87 -1.62
C ARG A 211 2.20 -13.84 -0.51
N ALA A 212 1.23 -12.97 -0.23
CA ALA A 212 1.35 -11.94 0.81
C ALA A 212 1.42 -12.53 2.24
N MET A 213 0.91 -13.74 2.44
CA MET A 213 1.11 -14.54 3.66
C MET A 213 2.45 -15.29 3.69
N GLY A 214 3.27 -15.17 2.64
CA GLY A 214 4.57 -15.80 2.54
C GLY A 214 4.55 -17.27 2.11
N ALA A 215 3.44 -17.80 1.60
CA ALA A 215 3.31 -19.22 1.24
C ALA A 215 4.29 -19.69 0.14
N GLU A 216 4.78 -18.76 -0.68
CA GLU A 216 5.75 -19.02 -1.75
C GLU A 216 7.20 -18.70 -1.34
N LEU A 217 7.42 -18.24 -0.10
CA LEU A 217 8.78 -17.98 0.36
C LEU A 217 9.55 -19.30 0.49
N PRO A 218 10.83 -19.34 0.09
CA PRO A 218 11.64 -20.52 0.29
C PRO A 218 11.68 -20.87 1.77
N PRO A 219 11.62 -22.16 2.13
CA PRO A 219 11.83 -22.58 3.51
C PRO A 219 13.21 -22.10 3.96
N GLU A 220 13.30 -21.66 5.21
CA GLU A 220 14.55 -21.24 5.82
C GLU A 220 15.60 -22.34 5.63
N GLN A 221 16.72 -22.03 4.98
CA GLN A 221 17.88 -22.91 5.03
C GLN A 221 18.36 -22.89 6.48
N ALA A 222 18.20 -24.01 7.18
CA ALA A 222 18.75 -24.18 8.51
C ALA A 222 20.27 -23.95 8.43
N ALA A 223 20.72 -22.84 9.00
CA ALA A 223 22.13 -22.55 9.21
C ALA A 223 22.67 -23.35 10.41
#